data_AF-A0A6P2C5F6-F1
#
_entry.id   AF-A0A6P2C5F6-F1
#
_cell.length_a   1.000
_cell.length_b   1.000
_cell.length_c   1.000
_cell.angle_alpha   90.00
_cell.angle_beta   90.00
_cell.angle_gamma   90.00
#
_symmetry.space_group_name_H-M   'P 1'
#
loop_
_entity.id
_entity.type
_entity.pdbx_description
1 polymer ?
#
loop_
_entity_poly.entity_id
_entity_poly.type
_entity_poly.pdbx_seq_one_letter_code
_entity_poly.pdbx_strand_id
1 'polypeptide(L)'
;MRRPTGCAYHAKPVTAPGPELAAGPPYRFWPTPARIRLARLFGGTPPALVISGHVHQYRLLCLDGTDHLWVPTTWAVLPDHVQPVLGAKRCGIASLSLAPERYKNSS
;
A
#
# COMPACT_ATOMS: atom_id res chain seq x y z
N MET A 1 22.70 8.60 -4.23
CA MET A 1 21.51 9.26 -3.64
C MET A 1 20.35 9.09 -4.62
N ARG A 2 19.30 8.35 -4.28
CA ARG A 2 18.23 7.99 -5.24
C ARG A 2 17.13 9.06 -5.18
N ARG A 3 16.90 9.77 -6.28
CA ARG A 3 15.79 10.74 -6.39
C ARG A 3 14.45 9.98 -6.27
N PRO A 4 13.46 10.46 -5.49
CA PRO A 4 12.17 9.79 -5.42
C PRO A 4 11.45 9.86 -6.78
N THR A 5 11.27 8.71 -7.42
CA THR A 5 10.54 8.56 -8.68
C THR A 5 9.02 8.52 -8.41
N GLY A 6 8.46 9.63 -7.91
CA GLY A 6 7.01 9.84 -7.84
C GLY A 6 6.22 8.96 -6.85
N CYS A 7 4.91 9.20 -6.81
CA CYS A 7 3.93 8.48 -5.99
C CYS A 7 2.83 7.88 -6.87
N ALA A 8 2.27 6.74 -6.46
CA ALA A 8 1.08 6.16 -7.09
C ALA A 8 -0.06 6.00 -6.06
N TYR A 9 -1.29 6.24 -6.50
CA TYR A 9 -2.49 6.17 -5.66
C TYR A 9 -3.49 5.18 -6.25
N HIS A 10 -4.03 4.29 -5.43
CA HIS A 10 -5.06 3.37 -5.90
C HIS A 10 -5.95 2.81 -4.78
N ALA A 11 -7.22 2.52 -5.07
CA ALA A 11 -8.14 1.97 -4.08
C ALA A 11 -7.65 0.64 -3.46
N LYS A 12 -7.21 -0.32 -4.28
CA LYS A 12 -6.65 -1.62 -3.86
C LYS A 12 -5.14 -1.58 -3.64
N PRO A 13 -4.60 -2.29 -2.62
CA PRO A 13 -3.16 -2.43 -2.46
C PRO A 13 -2.52 -3.16 -3.64
N VAL A 14 -1.40 -2.62 -4.09
CA VAL A 14 -0.66 -3.15 -5.25
C VAL A 14 -0.02 -4.50 -4.92
N THR A 15 0.53 -4.63 -3.71
CA THR A 15 1.22 -5.85 -3.28
C THR A 15 1.20 -5.98 -1.75
N ALA A 16 1.70 -7.12 -1.28
CA ALA A 16 1.90 -7.50 0.11
C ALA A 16 3.07 -8.51 0.19
N PRO A 17 3.57 -8.85 1.38
CA PRO A 17 4.55 -9.94 1.53
C PRO A 17 4.07 -11.23 0.86
N GLY A 18 5.01 -12.01 0.29
CA GLY A 18 4.71 -13.20 -0.51
C GLY A 18 3.69 -14.17 0.10
N PRO A 19 3.80 -14.56 1.38
CA PRO A 19 2.83 -15.45 2.03
C PRO A 19 1.41 -14.84 2.09
N GLU A 20 1.29 -13.54 2.36
CA GLU A 20 0.00 -12.86 2.42
C GLU A 20 -0.62 -12.70 1.03
N LEU A 21 0.21 -12.45 0.02
CA LEU A 21 -0.22 -12.35 -1.37
C LEU A 21 -0.73 -13.71 -1.89
N ALA A 22 -0.08 -14.81 -1.50
CA ALA A 22 -0.47 -16.17 -1.88
C ALA A 22 -1.71 -16.66 -1.13
N ALA A 23 -1.86 -16.32 0.15
CA ALA A 23 -3.00 -16.71 0.98
C ALA A 23 -4.26 -15.84 0.76
N GLY A 24 -4.09 -14.67 0.13
CA GLY A 24 -5.18 -13.72 -0.10
C GLY A 24 -6.13 -14.16 -1.21
N PRO A 25 -7.44 -13.85 -1.11
CA PRO A 25 -8.35 -14.04 -2.22
C PRO A 25 -7.97 -13.12 -3.38
N PRO A 26 -8.29 -13.50 -4.64
CA PRO A 26 -7.78 -12.83 -5.84
C PRO A 26 -8.22 -11.37 -5.98
N TYR A 27 -9.24 -10.94 -5.24
CA TYR A 27 -9.73 -9.56 -5.26
C TYR A 27 -9.03 -8.62 -4.28
N ARG A 28 -8.25 -9.13 -3.33
CA ARG A 28 -7.65 -8.33 -2.22
C ARG A 28 -6.51 -7.44 -2.70
N PHE A 29 -5.64 -7.99 -3.55
CA PHE A 29 -4.47 -7.31 -4.09
C PHE A 29 -4.59 -7.15 -5.60
N TRP A 30 -3.71 -6.35 -6.20
CA TRP A 30 -3.63 -6.30 -7.66
C TRP A 30 -3.25 -7.66 -8.25
N PRO A 31 -3.81 -8.01 -9.41
CA PRO A 31 -3.34 -9.16 -10.17
C PRO A 31 -1.96 -8.85 -10.77
N THR A 32 -1.14 -9.89 -10.95
CA THR A 32 0.24 -9.77 -11.46
C THR A 32 0.36 -8.97 -12.77
N PRO A 33 -0.52 -9.13 -13.78
CA PRO A 33 -0.44 -8.32 -15.01
C PRO A 33 -0.55 -6.81 -14.77
N ALA A 34 -1.39 -6.39 -13.81
CA ALA A 34 -1.55 -4.98 -13.46
C ALA A 34 -0.28 -4.42 -12.79
N ARG A 35 0.36 -5.22 -11.91
CA ARG A 35 1.64 -4.86 -11.30
C ARG A 35 2.75 -4.68 -12.34
N ILE A 36 2.85 -5.59 -13.30
CA ILE A 36 3.83 -5.51 -14.39
C ILE A 36 3.59 -4.24 -15.23
N ARG A 37 2.33 -3.94 -15.55
CA ARG A 37 1.97 -2.72 -16.29
C ARG A 37 2.37 -1.45 -15.53
N LEU A 38 2.13 -1.42 -14.22
CA LEU A 38 2.55 -0.29 -13.38
C LEU A 38 4.07 -0.11 -13.40
N ALA A 39 4.84 -1.19 -13.20
CA ALA A 39 6.30 -1.13 -13.26
C ALA A 39 6.81 -0.58 -14.60
N ARG A 40 6.17 -0.95 -15.72
CA ARG A 40 6.49 -0.42 -17.05
C ARG A 40 6.23 1.08 -17.18
N LEU A 41 5.15 1.60 -16.58
CA LEU A 41 4.82 3.03 -16.62
C LEU A 41 5.87 3.90 -15.91
N PHE A 42 6.56 3.36 -14.90
CA PHE A 42 7.67 4.02 -14.23
C PHE A 42 9.04 3.68 -14.86
N GLY A 43 9.07 3.17 -16.10
CA GLY A 43 10.31 2.85 -16.80
C GLY A 43 11.14 1.77 -16.10
N GLY A 44 10.50 0.83 -15.39
CA GLY A 44 11.17 -0.21 -14.61
C GLY A 44 11.72 0.26 -13.26
N THR A 45 11.64 1.55 -12.95
CA THR A 45 12.02 2.07 -11.64
C THR A 45 10.78 2.04 -10.73
N PRO A 46 10.80 1.34 -9.59
CA PRO A 46 9.64 1.37 -8.69
C PRO A 46 9.35 2.80 -8.19
N PRO A 47 8.07 3.15 -7.98
CA PRO A 47 7.70 4.40 -7.32
C PRO A 47 8.28 4.46 -5.91
N ALA A 48 8.51 5.65 -5.38
CA ALA A 48 9.00 5.78 -4.01
C ALA A 48 7.92 5.45 -2.97
N LEU A 49 6.67 5.77 -3.28
CA LEU A 49 5.51 5.58 -2.41
C LEU A 49 4.28 5.14 -3.21
N VAL A 50 3.55 4.16 -2.67
CA VAL A 50 2.25 3.70 -3.14
C VAL A 50 1.26 3.85 -2.00
N ILE A 51 0.19 4.61 -2.22
CA ILE A 51 -0.87 4.82 -1.24
C ILE A 51 -2.13 4.08 -1.68
N SER A 52 -2.70 3.28 -0.78
CA SER A 52 -3.87 2.47 -1.08
C SER A 52 -4.85 2.27 0.07
N GLY A 53 -6.09 1.90 -0.24
CA GLY A 53 -7.13 1.58 0.76
C GLY A 53 -7.63 0.13 0.62
N HIS A 54 -8.96 -0.03 0.54
CA HIS A 54 -9.69 -1.28 0.29
C HIS A 54 -9.64 -2.36 1.38
N VAL A 55 -8.53 -2.50 2.11
CA VAL A 55 -8.39 -3.53 3.13
C VAL A 55 -8.89 -3.12 4.51
N HIS A 56 -9.35 -1.86 4.70
CA HIS A 56 -9.88 -1.37 5.99
C HIS A 56 -8.88 -1.55 7.17
N GLN A 57 -7.59 -1.59 6.85
CA GLN A 57 -6.49 -1.80 7.78
C GLN A 57 -5.37 -0.84 7.43
N TYR A 58 -4.86 -0.13 8.43
CA TYR A 58 -3.69 0.72 8.29
C TYR A 58 -2.42 -0.12 8.30
N ARG A 59 -1.51 0.12 7.36
CA ARG A 59 -0.20 -0.52 7.37
C ARG A 59 0.80 0.29 6.57
N LEU A 60 2.03 0.39 7.05
CA LEU A 60 3.17 0.88 6.29
C LEU A 60 4.17 -0.25 6.13
N LEU A 61 4.56 -0.55 4.89
CA LEU A 61 5.49 -1.62 4.55
C LEU A 61 6.42 -1.15 3.45
N CYS A 62 7.71 -1.50 3.54
CA CYS A 62 8.66 -1.28 2.46
C CYS A 62 8.87 -2.59 1.70
N LEU A 63 8.52 -2.62 0.41
CA LEU A 63 8.67 -3.79 -0.45
C LEU A 63 9.36 -3.37 -1.74
N ASP A 64 10.43 -4.08 -2.13
CA ASP A 64 11.20 -3.82 -3.35
C ASP A 64 11.63 -2.35 -3.51
N GLY A 65 11.94 -1.69 -2.38
CA GLY A 65 12.34 -0.28 -2.32
C GLY A 65 11.19 0.73 -2.52
N THR A 66 9.94 0.28 -2.45
CA THR A 66 8.72 1.09 -2.47
C THR A 66 8.08 1.09 -1.09
N ASP A 67 7.76 2.27 -0.55
CA ASP A 67 6.89 2.36 0.62
C ASP A 67 5.43 2.14 0.18
N HIS A 68 4.73 1.23 0.84
CA HIS A 68 3.33 0.93 0.63
C HIS A 68 2.56 1.38 1.87
N LEU A 69 1.84 2.49 1.74
CA LEU A 69 0.96 3.03 2.78
C LEU A 69 -0.47 2.57 2.51
N TRP A 70 -0.99 1.70 3.36
CA TRP A 70 -2.40 1.36 3.42
C TRP A 70 -3.09 2.33 4.38
N VAL A 71 -3.94 3.20 3.85
CA VAL A 71 -4.70 4.16 4.65
C VAL A 71 -5.85 3.47 5.38
N PRO A 72 -6.15 3.88 6.63
CA PRO A 72 -7.28 3.31 7.36
C PRO A 72 -8.60 3.66 6.67
N THR A 73 -9.63 2.89 7.02
CA THR A 73 -11.03 3.24 6.70
C THR A 73 -11.49 4.42 7.54
N THR A 74 -12.38 5.26 7.03
CA THR A 74 -13.02 6.34 7.82
C THR A 74 -14.30 5.88 8.51
N TRP A 75 -14.82 4.70 8.18
CA TRP A 75 -16.13 4.25 8.63
C TRP A 75 -16.06 3.05 9.57
N ALA A 76 -15.77 1.86 9.03
CA ALA A 76 -15.84 0.62 9.79
C ALA A 76 -14.68 -0.31 9.45
N VAL A 77 -14.12 -0.92 10.49
CA VAL A 77 -13.13 -2.00 10.38
C VAL A 77 -13.87 -3.33 10.19
N LEU A 78 -13.34 -4.20 9.33
CA LEU A 78 -13.90 -5.55 9.14
C LEU A 78 -13.54 -6.48 10.32
N PRO A 79 -14.47 -7.31 10.82
CA PRO A 79 -14.16 -8.32 11.84
C PRO A 79 -13.11 -9.35 11.37
N ASP A 80 -12.40 -9.98 12.31
CA ASP A 80 -11.33 -10.94 12.02
C ASP A 80 -11.79 -12.16 11.22
N HIS A 81 -13.01 -12.63 11.49
CA HIS A 81 -13.60 -13.75 10.76
C HIS A 81 -13.97 -13.41 9.31
N VAL A 82 -14.19 -12.12 8.98
CA VAL A 82 -14.46 -11.65 7.62
C VAL A 82 -13.15 -11.41 6.87
N GLN A 83 -12.17 -10.83 7.54
CA GLN A 83 -10.87 -10.56 6.97
C GLN A 83 -9.78 -10.71 8.04
N PRO A 84 -8.74 -11.55 7.81
CA PRO A 84 -7.66 -11.72 8.75
C PRO A 84 -6.92 -10.41 9.00
N VAL A 85 -6.29 -10.31 10.17
CA VAL A 85 -5.45 -9.17 10.54
C VAL A 85 -4.17 -9.21 9.72
N LEU A 86 -4.04 -8.26 8.79
CA LEU A 86 -2.86 -8.04 7.95
C LEU A 86 -2.11 -6.78 8.40
N GLY A 87 -2.81 -5.82 8.99
CA GLY A 87 -2.28 -4.57 9.54
C GLY A 87 -3.09 -4.10 10.74
N ALA A 88 -2.96 -2.83 11.09
CA ALA A 88 -3.68 -2.23 12.21
C ALA A 88 -5.16 -1.97 11.83
N LYS A 89 -6.06 -2.64 12.55
CA LYS A 89 -7.51 -2.50 12.44
C LYS A 89 -8.00 -1.26 13.21
N ARG A 90 -8.08 -0.12 12.52
CA ARG A 90 -8.54 1.16 13.10
C ARG A 90 -9.23 2.04 12.07
N CYS A 91 -10.19 2.85 12.52
CA CYS A 91 -10.72 3.95 11.72
C CYS A 91 -9.81 5.19 11.85
N GLY A 92 -9.74 6.01 10.81
CA GLY A 92 -9.01 7.27 10.85
C GLY A 92 -8.74 7.87 9.49
N ILE A 93 -7.88 8.89 9.48
CA ILE A 93 -7.32 9.52 8.29
C ILE A 93 -5.79 9.46 8.37
N ALA A 94 -5.11 9.47 7.22
CA ALA A 94 -3.66 9.59 7.15
C ALA A 94 -3.29 10.93 6.51
N SER A 95 -2.41 11.69 7.17
CA SER A 95 -1.85 12.93 6.64
C SER A 95 -0.43 12.67 6.17
N LEU A 96 -0.14 13.04 4.92
CA LEU A 96 1.17 12.86 4.30
C LEU A 96 1.85 14.20 4.10
N SER A 97 3.02 14.36 4.72
CA SER A 97 3.93 15.48 4.45
C SER A 97 5.08 15.02 3.58
N LEU A 98 5.16 15.57 2.37
CA LEU A 98 6.26 15.34 1.44
C LEU A 98 7.31 16.44 1.64
N ALA A 99 8.46 16.09 2.20
CA ALA A 99 9.62 16.98 2.27
C ALA A 99 10.64 16.60 1.19
N PRO A 100 11.39 17.57 0.63
CA PRO A 100 12.41 17.33 -0.39
C PRO A 100 13.48 16.29 0.02
N GLU A 101 13.64 16.01 1.32
CA GLU A 101 14.68 15.11 1.83
C GLU A 101 14.20 13.90 2.66
N ARG A 102 12.90 13.75 2.97
CA ARG A 102 12.41 12.54 3.65
C ARG A 102 10.89 12.48 3.73
N TYR A 103 10.33 11.30 3.46
CA TYR A 103 9.03 10.90 3.98
C TYR A 103 9.16 10.70 5.50
N LYS A 104 8.30 11.36 6.28
CA LYS A 104 8.09 11.06 7.72
C LYS A 104 6.58 10.99 7.95
N ASN A 105 6.08 9.84 8.37
CA ASN A 105 4.69 9.64 8.76
C ASN A 105 4.55 9.85 10.27
N SER A 106 3.64 10.73 10.69
CA SER A 106 3.23 10.90 12.09
C SER A 106 1.98 10.03 12.33
N SER A 107 2.01 9.21 13.39
CA SER A 107 1.03 8.14 13.70
C SER A 107 -0.26 8.62 14.34
#